data_AF-U7NID4-F1
#
_entry.id   AF-U7NID4-F1
#
_cell.length_a   1.000
_cell.length_b   1.000
_cell.length_c   1.000
_cell.angle_alpha   90.00
_cell.angle_beta   90.00
_cell.angle_gamma   90.00
#
_symmetry.space_group_name_H-M   'P 1'
#
loop_
_entity.id
_entity.type
_entity.pdbx_description
1 polymer ?
#
loop_
_entity_poly.entity_id
_entity_poly.type
_entity_poly.pdbx_seq_one_letter_code
_entity_poly.pdbx_strand_id
1 'polypeptide(L)'
;MSALIAFLALVFAVIQRGQRSFASIALFSFLTSVMLLAESQASLLIAYKPLLWDYLAAGSYYLIPMALALLLRQWLGAARPVLISWLVWIHLGLAVSALALALVGAVDLSSTFPVFDVLLLVSLVVMAGAVLPRFRVLFGEQQVLVVACGGLAVLLIVDMAVAHGFLPWGRVPVSWGALGFSLAVVSISVWHYGKTQKELQQLNVRLEQKVRERTARAESLAEREVARARLLALESKKSQKLADVIAALQDCAGIEEAFEPLLRAMPELYLPMTGCFYRRGIDGQYDRVVHWGGTPEDVFPASLGANLSVLTETVLPVRSYDLPAQMCFFLRIESARSGNRPEGVLMLERPDLPPVVKDYGIARVISWVYQSVEKIGITLSGLALRAELQRFSYEDSLTGLKNRRYFDELFRHEREVSARSDRPLCLLIFDIDHFKLFNDCHGHEAGDQALRMVGDVLATCFRGSDTVCRYGGEEFSVLMPGASLDEARQRAEQLRAAISAEPVEHRGENLGSLTISAGIACWRENCPEFDELFRAADQALYQAKETGRNRVVAASL
;
A
#
# COMPACT_ATOMS: atom_id res chain seq x y z
N MET A 1 46.22 34.94 -50.94
CA MET A 1 45.07 35.43 -50.13
C MET A 1 43.78 34.72 -50.52
N SER A 2 43.30 34.80 -51.76
CA SER A 2 42.10 34.08 -52.25
C SER A 2 42.16 32.56 -52.04
N ALA A 3 43.26 31.90 -52.43
CA ALA A 3 43.45 30.46 -52.21
C ALA A 3 43.47 30.04 -50.73
N LEU A 4 43.97 30.91 -49.83
CA LEU A 4 43.97 30.67 -48.38
C LEU A 4 42.54 30.73 -47.82
N ILE A 5 41.72 31.65 -48.33
CA ILE A 5 40.31 31.81 -47.93
C ILE A 5 39.45 30.65 -48.44
N ALA A 6 39.68 30.18 -49.67
CA ALA A 6 39.01 28.97 -50.17
C ALA A 6 39.43 27.72 -49.39
N PHE A 7 40.71 27.59 -49.03
CA PHE A 7 41.18 26.51 -48.18
C PHE A 7 40.55 26.57 -46.77
N LEU A 8 40.49 27.76 -46.16
CA LEU A 8 39.82 27.95 -44.87
C LEU A 8 38.32 27.58 -44.97
N ALA A 9 37.63 28.06 -46.01
CA ALA A 9 36.21 27.77 -46.23
C ALA A 9 35.96 26.26 -46.43
N LEU A 10 36.85 25.56 -47.13
CA LEU A 10 36.80 24.11 -47.29
C LEU A 10 37.02 23.37 -45.97
N VAL A 11 38.01 23.78 -45.17
CA VAL A 11 38.30 23.20 -43.85
C VAL A 11 37.11 23.38 -42.90
N PHE A 12 36.52 24.58 -42.86
CA PHE A 12 35.31 24.85 -42.07
C PHE A 12 34.10 24.03 -42.53
N ALA A 13 33.92 23.84 -43.85
CA ALA A 13 32.84 23.01 -44.39
C ALA A 13 33.00 21.51 -44.06
N VAL A 14 34.23 21.01 -44.02
CA VAL A 14 34.53 19.60 -43.64
C VAL A 14 34.33 19.36 -42.15
N ILE A 15 34.72 20.32 -41.29
CA ILE A 15 34.56 20.22 -39.83
C ILE A 15 33.08 20.23 -39.43
N GLN A 16 32.21 20.87 -40.20
CA GLN A 16 30.79 21.04 -39.87
C GLN A 16 29.84 20.23 -40.78
N ARG A 17 30.09 18.92 -40.94
CA ARG A 17 29.26 17.97 -41.73
C ARG A 17 27.74 17.98 -41.43
N GLY A 18 27.28 18.63 -40.37
CA GLY A 18 25.87 18.72 -39.97
C GLY A 18 25.07 19.88 -40.58
N GLN A 19 25.71 20.94 -41.09
CA GLN A 19 24.99 22.12 -41.59
C GLN A 19 25.19 22.34 -43.10
N ARG A 20 24.12 22.11 -43.88
CA ARG A 20 24.11 22.29 -45.35
C ARG A 20 24.48 23.71 -45.82
N SER A 21 24.40 24.71 -44.92
CA SER A 21 24.75 26.12 -45.15
C SER A 21 26.21 26.33 -45.59
N PHE A 22 27.13 25.50 -45.11
CA PHE A 22 28.57 25.68 -45.34
C PHE A 22 29.05 25.13 -46.69
N ALA A 23 28.35 24.15 -47.26
CA ALA A 23 28.75 23.54 -48.53
C ALA A 23 28.63 24.52 -49.71
N SER A 24 27.60 25.36 -49.71
CA SER A 24 27.37 26.36 -50.78
C SER A 24 28.39 27.50 -50.72
N ILE A 25 28.80 27.89 -49.51
CA ILE A 25 29.89 28.84 -49.24
C ILE A 25 31.21 28.32 -49.79
N ALA A 26 31.57 27.10 -49.39
CA ALA A 26 32.82 26.48 -49.82
C ALA A 26 32.85 26.34 -51.35
N LEU A 27 31.73 25.97 -51.98
CA LEU A 27 31.60 25.88 -53.43
C LEU A 27 31.83 27.24 -54.10
N PHE A 28 31.19 28.31 -53.62
CA PHE A 28 31.38 29.65 -54.17
C PHE A 28 32.84 30.14 -54.06
N SER A 29 33.45 29.99 -52.87
CA SER A 29 34.84 30.39 -52.64
C SER A 29 35.83 29.55 -53.45
N PHE A 30 35.53 28.27 -53.66
CA PHE A 30 36.32 27.39 -54.52
C PHE A 30 36.26 27.84 -55.99
N LEU A 31 35.06 28.04 -56.54
CA LEU A 31 34.88 28.46 -57.94
C LEU A 31 35.54 29.81 -58.22
N THR A 32 35.34 30.80 -57.35
CA THR A 32 35.99 32.12 -57.50
C THR A 32 37.52 32.04 -57.38
N SER A 33 38.05 31.13 -56.56
CA SER A 33 39.50 30.93 -56.46
C SER A 33 40.09 30.23 -57.67
N VAL A 34 39.39 29.24 -58.23
CA VAL A 34 39.81 28.55 -59.46
C VAL A 34 39.77 29.52 -60.64
N MET A 35 38.72 30.33 -60.76
CA MET A 35 38.59 31.36 -61.79
C MET A 35 39.76 32.36 -61.74
N LEU A 36 39.99 32.97 -60.58
CA LEU A 36 41.09 33.94 -60.40
C LEU A 36 42.47 33.33 -60.61
N LEU A 37 42.66 32.07 -60.24
CA LEU A 37 43.91 31.37 -60.49
C LEU A 37 44.08 31.14 -61.99
N ALA A 38 43.06 30.65 -62.68
CA ALA A 38 43.10 30.34 -64.10
C ALA A 38 43.37 31.58 -64.98
N GLU A 39 42.77 32.73 -64.64
CA GLU A 39 42.98 34.01 -65.33
C GLU A 39 44.34 34.66 -65.03
N SER A 40 45.04 34.22 -63.99
CA SER A 40 46.34 34.78 -63.61
C SER A 40 47.45 34.24 -64.49
N GLN A 41 48.45 35.07 -64.79
CA GLN A 41 49.70 34.63 -65.45
C GLN A 41 50.43 33.53 -64.66
N ALA A 42 50.19 33.44 -63.35
CA ALA A 42 50.74 32.39 -62.51
C ALA A 42 50.24 30.98 -62.87
N SER A 43 49.08 30.85 -63.51
CA SER A 43 48.51 29.55 -63.92
C SER A 43 49.43 28.80 -64.89
N LEU A 44 50.03 29.53 -65.82
CA LEU A 44 50.97 29.02 -66.81
C LEU A 44 52.31 28.58 -66.20
N LEU A 45 52.69 29.14 -65.04
CA LEU A 45 53.86 28.69 -64.27
C LEU A 45 53.58 27.39 -63.51
N ILE A 46 52.33 27.16 -63.08
CA ILE A 46 51.92 25.93 -62.40
C ILE A 46 51.80 24.78 -63.41
N ALA A 47 51.13 25.03 -64.54
CA ALA A 47 50.99 24.08 -65.63
C ALA A 47 50.90 24.82 -66.97
N TYR A 48 51.83 24.56 -67.89
CA TYR A 48 51.81 25.16 -69.22
C TYR A 48 50.80 24.47 -70.15
N LYS A 49 49.50 24.67 -69.85
CA LYS A 49 48.36 24.19 -70.65
C LYS A 49 47.32 25.31 -70.78
N PRO A 50 47.50 26.27 -71.71
CA PRO A 50 46.64 27.46 -71.81
C PRO A 50 45.15 27.11 -71.95
N LEU A 51 44.82 26.18 -72.85
CA LEU A 51 43.43 25.73 -73.05
C LEU A 51 42.80 25.19 -71.76
N LEU A 52 43.52 24.38 -70.99
CA LEU A 52 43.00 23.85 -69.73
C LEU A 52 42.60 24.97 -68.77
N TRP A 53 43.38 26.04 -68.71
CA TRP A 53 43.07 27.19 -67.87
C TRP A 53 41.88 27.98 -68.40
N ASP A 54 41.73 28.15 -69.71
CA ASP A 54 40.55 28.80 -70.32
C ASP A 54 39.26 28.02 -69.99
N TYR A 55 39.29 26.68 -70.09
CA TYR A 55 38.17 25.82 -69.71
C TYR A 55 37.87 25.86 -68.20
N LEU A 56 38.89 25.93 -67.34
CA LEU A 56 38.72 26.05 -65.89
C LEU A 56 38.18 27.43 -65.49
N ALA A 57 38.61 28.50 -66.15
CA ALA A 57 38.08 29.85 -65.94
C ALA A 57 36.61 29.92 -66.36
N ALA A 58 36.29 29.49 -67.59
CA ALA A 58 34.93 29.46 -68.11
C ALA A 58 34.00 28.58 -67.27
N GLY A 59 34.43 27.36 -66.93
CA GLY A 59 33.63 26.45 -66.10
C GLY A 59 33.39 26.98 -64.69
N SER A 60 34.38 27.64 -64.10
CA SER A 60 34.22 28.28 -62.79
C SER A 60 33.24 29.45 -62.86
N TYR A 61 33.38 30.29 -63.89
CA TYR A 61 32.50 31.42 -64.17
C TYR A 61 31.04 31.00 -64.36
N TYR A 62 30.77 29.97 -65.19
CA TYR A 62 29.42 29.46 -65.44
C TYR A 62 28.74 28.89 -64.19
N LEU A 63 29.52 28.41 -63.21
CA LEU A 63 28.99 27.83 -61.98
C LEU A 63 28.84 28.84 -60.83
N ILE A 64 29.39 30.06 -60.95
CA ILE A 64 29.21 31.14 -59.95
C ILE A 64 27.72 31.45 -59.67
N PRO A 65 26.85 31.69 -60.68
CA PRO A 65 25.43 31.93 -60.41
C PRO A 65 24.71 30.75 -59.75
N MET A 66 25.10 29.52 -60.05
CA MET A 66 24.58 28.33 -59.37
C MET A 66 24.95 28.36 -57.89
N ALA A 67 26.23 28.64 -57.57
CA ALA A 67 26.69 28.74 -56.18
C ALA A 67 25.99 29.89 -55.43
N LEU A 68 25.78 31.03 -56.09
CA LEU A 68 25.04 32.18 -55.54
C LEU A 68 23.57 31.84 -55.25
N ALA A 69 22.90 31.13 -56.17
CA ALA A 69 21.53 30.68 -55.98
C ALA A 69 21.40 29.65 -54.84
N LEU A 70 22.37 28.73 -54.71
CA LEU A 70 22.43 27.78 -53.59
C LEU A 70 22.61 28.48 -52.24
N LEU A 71 23.49 29.49 -52.21
CA LEU A 71 23.68 30.36 -51.05
C LEU A 71 22.38 31.06 -50.68
N LEU A 72 21.77 31.82 -51.59
CA LEU A 72 20.53 32.54 -51.29
C LEU A 72 19.39 31.60 -50.87
N ARG A 73 19.26 30.43 -51.50
CA ARG A 73 18.24 29.42 -51.18
C ARG A 73 18.33 28.93 -49.73
N GLN A 74 19.54 28.71 -49.22
CA GLN A 74 19.73 28.19 -47.87
C GLN A 74 19.41 29.25 -46.81
N TRP A 75 19.69 30.52 -47.11
CA TRP A 75 19.59 31.62 -46.18
C TRP A 75 18.20 32.27 -46.15
N LEU A 76 17.39 32.09 -47.21
CA LEU A 76 15.96 32.44 -47.24
C LEU A 76 15.07 31.50 -46.38
N GLY A 77 15.66 30.54 -45.66
CA GLY A 77 14.97 29.74 -44.64
C GLY A 77 13.81 28.91 -45.21
N ALA A 78 12.60 29.09 -44.67
CA ALA A 78 11.37 28.43 -45.11
C ALA A 78 10.71 29.10 -46.34
N ALA A 79 11.02 30.37 -46.61
CA ALA A 79 10.43 31.16 -47.68
C ALA A 79 11.23 31.03 -48.99
N ARG A 80 11.59 29.79 -49.36
CA ARG A 80 12.43 29.52 -50.56
C ARG A 80 11.59 29.68 -51.82
N PRO A 81 11.84 30.68 -52.67
CA PRO A 81 11.14 30.79 -53.95
C PRO A 81 11.52 29.61 -54.84
N VAL A 82 10.52 28.97 -55.44
CA VAL A 82 10.69 27.85 -56.38
C VAL A 82 11.61 28.27 -57.54
N LEU A 83 11.49 29.52 -57.99
CA LEU A 83 12.33 30.12 -59.04
C LEU A 83 13.84 30.01 -58.75
N ILE A 84 14.31 30.32 -57.52
CA ILE A 84 15.74 30.20 -57.18
C ILE A 84 16.21 28.74 -57.26
N SER A 85 15.32 27.77 -56.94
CA SER A 85 15.67 26.35 -57.04
C SER A 85 15.82 25.89 -58.49
N TRP A 86 15.02 26.43 -59.41
CA TRP A 86 15.18 26.18 -60.85
C TRP A 86 16.47 26.78 -61.40
N LEU A 87 16.84 27.99 -60.96
CA LEU A 87 18.09 28.65 -61.40
C LEU A 87 19.32 27.77 -61.18
N VAL A 88 19.40 27.04 -60.06
CA VAL A 88 20.51 26.12 -59.77
C VAL A 88 20.64 25.06 -60.88
N TRP A 89 19.54 24.43 -61.26
CA TRP A 89 19.53 23.38 -62.29
C TRP A 89 19.75 23.93 -63.69
N ILE A 90 19.21 25.11 -63.99
CA ILE A 90 19.40 25.78 -65.29
C ILE A 90 20.88 26.11 -65.52
N HIS A 91 21.53 26.75 -64.54
CA HIS A 91 22.95 27.10 -64.64
C HIS A 91 23.85 25.87 -64.65
N LEU A 92 23.56 24.86 -63.83
CA LEU A 92 24.32 23.60 -63.85
C LEU A 92 24.20 22.89 -65.20
N GLY A 93 22.96 22.76 -65.72
CA GLY A 93 22.70 22.11 -67.00
C GLY A 93 23.37 22.84 -68.15
N LEU A 94 23.30 24.18 -68.18
CA LEU A 94 23.95 24.98 -69.20
C LEU A 94 25.48 24.87 -69.09
N ALA A 95 26.06 25.01 -67.89
CA ALA A 95 27.50 24.88 -67.66
C ALA A 95 28.05 23.54 -68.17
N VAL A 96 27.40 22.43 -67.79
CA VAL A 96 27.80 21.09 -68.22
C VAL A 96 27.65 20.93 -69.73
N SER A 97 26.54 21.37 -70.31
CA SER A 97 26.27 21.22 -71.74
C SER A 97 27.24 22.04 -72.60
N ALA A 98 27.50 23.29 -72.21
CA ALA A 98 28.41 24.18 -72.93
C ALA A 98 29.86 23.68 -72.89
N LEU A 99 30.35 23.25 -71.72
CA LEU A 99 31.68 22.68 -71.59
C LEU A 99 31.81 21.37 -72.37
N ALA A 100 30.78 20.50 -72.34
CA ALA A 100 30.80 19.24 -73.09
C ALA A 100 30.80 19.47 -74.62
N LEU A 101 29.96 20.40 -75.12
CA LEU A 101 29.92 20.75 -76.53
C LEU A 101 31.23 21.39 -77.01
N ALA A 102 31.83 22.25 -76.19
CA ALA A 102 33.12 22.84 -76.49
C ALA A 102 34.27 21.81 -76.50
N LEU A 103 34.28 20.88 -75.54
CA LEU A 103 35.28 19.80 -75.48
C LEU A 103 35.21 18.83 -76.66
N VAL A 104 34.00 18.58 -77.20
CA VAL A 104 33.79 17.76 -78.40
C VAL A 104 34.05 18.56 -79.70
N GLY A 105 34.33 19.86 -79.59
CA GLY A 105 34.59 20.75 -80.73
C GLY A 105 33.33 21.10 -81.53
N ALA A 106 32.14 20.88 -80.97
CA ALA A 106 30.88 21.21 -81.63
C ALA A 106 30.57 22.71 -81.59
N VAL A 107 31.12 23.44 -80.61
CA VAL A 107 30.91 24.87 -80.39
C VAL A 107 32.20 25.51 -79.87
N ASP A 108 32.53 26.72 -80.33
CA ASP A 108 33.65 27.47 -79.75
C ASP A 108 33.31 27.97 -78.34
N LEU A 109 34.22 27.76 -77.38
CA LEU A 109 34.01 28.18 -75.98
C LEU A 109 33.64 29.67 -75.87
N SER A 110 34.27 30.53 -76.68
CA SER A 110 33.98 31.97 -76.74
C SER A 110 32.54 32.31 -77.13
N SER A 111 31.94 31.52 -78.02
CA SER A 111 30.56 31.74 -78.51
C SER A 111 29.50 31.45 -77.45
N THR A 112 29.86 30.73 -76.38
CA THR A 112 28.93 30.40 -75.30
C THR A 112 28.80 31.54 -74.27
N PHE A 113 29.79 32.42 -74.12
CA PHE A 113 29.79 33.50 -73.13
C PHE A 113 28.59 34.45 -73.23
N PRO A 114 28.19 34.98 -74.41
CA PRO A 114 27.05 35.90 -74.50
C PRO A 114 25.73 35.28 -74.02
N VAL A 115 25.53 33.98 -74.28
CA VAL A 115 24.34 33.24 -73.83
C VAL A 115 24.33 33.11 -72.31
N PHE A 116 25.48 32.79 -71.71
CA PHE A 116 25.63 32.73 -70.26
C PHE A 116 25.45 34.10 -69.60
N ASP A 117 25.99 35.15 -70.19
CA ASP A 117 25.95 36.50 -69.65
C ASP A 117 24.52 37.04 -69.60
N VAL A 118 23.73 36.81 -70.66
CA VAL A 118 22.29 37.12 -70.65
C VAL A 118 21.57 36.31 -69.56
N LEU A 119 21.84 35.01 -69.45
CA LEU A 119 21.21 34.16 -68.44
C LEU A 119 21.61 34.59 -67.01
N LEU A 120 22.89 34.92 -66.80
CA LEU A 120 23.43 35.41 -65.53
C LEU A 120 22.75 36.72 -65.14
N LEU A 121 22.62 37.69 -66.06
CA LEU A 121 21.91 38.95 -65.81
C LEU A 121 20.46 38.71 -65.39
N VAL A 122 19.72 37.90 -66.14
CA VAL A 122 18.33 37.54 -65.80
C VAL A 122 18.26 36.88 -64.42
N SER A 123 19.21 35.99 -64.13
CA SER A 123 19.25 35.27 -62.86
C SER A 123 19.57 36.19 -61.67
N LEU A 124 20.50 37.13 -61.83
CA LEU A 124 20.81 38.14 -60.82
C LEU A 124 19.60 39.03 -60.52
N VAL A 125 18.85 39.45 -61.55
CA VAL A 125 17.61 40.23 -61.38
C VAL A 125 16.53 39.41 -60.66
N VAL A 126 16.32 38.15 -61.05
CA VAL A 126 15.35 37.25 -60.40
C VAL A 126 15.73 37.02 -58.93
N MET A 127 17.01 36.77 -58.64
CA MET A 127 17.50 36.61 -57.28
C MET A 127 17.34 37.89 -56.45
N ALA A 128 17.66 39.06 -57.02
CA ALA A 128 17.47 40.34 -56.34
C ALA A 128 15.99 40.60 -56.05
N GLY A 129 15.09 40.41 -57.04
CA GLY A 129 13.64 40.58 -56.87
C GLY A 129 13.02 39.63 -55.85
N ALA A 130 13.60 38.43 -55.69
CA ALA A 130 13.18 37.49 -54.66
C ALA A 130 13.62 37.90 -53.23
N VAL A 131 14.78 38.56 -53.10
CA VAL A 131 15.39 38.87 -51.81
C VAL A 131 15.01 40.26 -51.29
N LEU A 132 14.93 41.27 -52.16
CA LEU A 132 14.70 42.68 -51.79
C LEU A 132 13.43 42.90 -50.94
N PRO A 133 12.27 42.32 -51.28
CA PRO A 133 11.04 42.48 -50.49
C PRO A 133 11.16 41.88 -49.07
N ARG A 134 12.10 40.95 -48.88
CA ARG A 134 12.30 40.19 -47.63
C ARG A 134 13.44 40.74 -46.78
N PHE A 135 14.20 41.71 -47.29
CA PHE A 135 15.42 42.21 -46.65
C PHE A 135 15.23 42.65 -45.19
N ARG A 136 14.11 43.30 -44.88
CA ARG A 136 13.79 43.77 -43.52
C ARG A 136 13.41 42.66 -42.53
N VAL A 137 13.04 41.47 -43.03
CA VAL A 137 12.63 40.32 -42.21
C VAL A 137 13.83 39.40 -41.91
N LEU A 138 14.94 39.57 -42.63
CA LEU A 138 16.16 38.79 -42.45
C LEU A 138 16.89 39.22 -41.15
N PHE A 139 17.55 38.25 -40.50
CA PHE A 139 18.43 38.53 -39.37
C PHE A 139 19.62 39.41 -39.81
N GLY A 140 20.20 40.19 -38.90
CA GLY A 140 21.30 41.12 -39.24
C GLY A 140 22.49 40.45 -39.96
N GLU A 141 22.83 39.22 -39.60
CA GLU A 141 23.86 38.43 -40.30
C GLU A 141 23.48 38.09 -41.75
N GLN A 142 22.20 37.79 -42.00
CA GLN A 142 21.68 37.50 -43.33
C GLN A 142 21.61 38.77 -44.20
N GLN A 143 21.34 39.92 -43.59
CA GLN A 143 21.36 41.22 -44.28
C GLN A 143 22.76 41.57 -44.78
N VAL A 144 23.80 41.37 -43.95
CA VAL A 144 25.21 41.58 -44.36
C VAL A 144 25.57 40.71 -45.56
N LEU A 145 25.14 39.45 -45.57
CA LEU A 145 25.37 38.54 -46.70
C LEU A 145 24.65 38.99 -47.98
N VAL A 146 23.38 39.40 -47.87
CA VAL A 146 22.61 39.90 -49.01
C VAL A 146 23.23 41.18 -49.59
N VAL A 147 23.72 42.08 -48.74
CA VAL A 147 24.43 43.29 -49.17
C VAL A 147 25.73 42.92 -49.90
N ALA A 148 26.52 41.99 -49.34
CA ALA A 148 27.75 41.53 -49.97
C ALA A 148 27.49 40.82 -51.32
N CYS A 149 26.44 40.00 -51.39
CA CYS A 149 25.97 39.35 -52.60
C CYS A 149 25.50 40.37 -53.65
N GLY A 150 24.76 41.40 -53.23
CA GLY A 150 24.31 42.48 -54.10
C GLY A 150 25.46 43.31 -54.65
N GLY A 151 26.45 43.64 -53.81
CA GLY A 151 27.67 44.33 -54.25
C GLY A 151 28.45 43.53 -55.29
N LEU A 152 28.61 42.22 -55.08
CA LEU A 152 29.22 41.33 -56.06
C LEU A 152 28.40 41.26 -57.36
N ALA A 153 27.07 41.14 -57.27
CA ALA A 153 26.19 41.10 -58.44
C ALA A 153 26.31 42.37 -59.29
N VAL A 154 26.39 43.55 -58.66
CA VAL A 154 26.62 44.82 -59.36
C VAL A 154 27.97 44.81 -60.07
N LEU A 155 29.03 44.34 -59.41
CA LEU A 155 30.36 44.23 -60.04
C LEU A 155 30.34 43.30 -61.26
N LEU A 156 29.67 42.14 -61.18
CA LEU A 156 29.52 41.22 -62.31
C LEU A 156 28.74 41.85 -63.48
N ILE A 157 27.68 42.61 -63.19
CA ILE A 157 26.91 43.31 -64.23
C ILE A 157 27.76 44.39 -64.92
N VAL A 158 28.56 45.14 -64.15
CA VAL A 158 29.45 46.18 -64.69
C VAL A 158 30.56 45.55 -65.54
N ASP A 159 31.14 44.44 -65.09
CA ASP A 159 32.17 43.69 -65.83
C ASP A 159 31.63 43.19 -67.18
N MET A 160 30.45 42.58 -67.17
CA MET A 160 29.76 42.12 -68.38
C MET A 160 29.41 43.26 -69.34
N ALA A 161 29.01 44.43 -68.81
CA ALA A 161 28.70 45.61 -69.62
C ALA A 161 29.96 46.20 -70.29
N VAL A 162 31.12 46.15 -69.62
CA VAL A 162 32.41 46.50 -70.22
C VAL A 162 32.80 45.48 -71.30
N ALA A 163 32.63 44.18 -71.04
CA ALA A 163 32.99 43.10 -71.98
C ALA A 163 32.24 43.17 -73.31
N HIS A 164 30.97 43.60 -73.29
CA HIS A 164 30.14 43.75 -74.50
C HIS A 164 30.22 45.14 -75.15
N GLY A 165 31.05 46.04 -74.62
CA GLY A 165 31.24 47.38 -75.17
C GLY A 165 30.10 48.37 -74.86
N PHE A 166 29.23 48.07 -73.90
CA PHE A 166 28.21 49.01 -73.41
C PHE A 166 28.79 50.10 -72.50
N LEU A 167 29.94 49.83 -71.87
CA LEU A 167 30.68 50.77 -71.03
C LEU A 167 32.12 50.95 -71.58
N PRO A 168 32.77 52.11 -71.30
CA PRO A 168 34.15 52.34 -71.70
C PRO A 168 35.09 51.28 -71.09
N TRP A 169 36.12 50.92 -71.85
CA TRP A 169 37.06 49.88 -71.46
C TRP A 169 37.79 50.26 -70.15
N GLY A 170 37.67 49.38 -69.15
CA GLY A 170 38.26 49.56 -67.83
C GLY A 170 38.29 48.25 -67.05
N ARG A 171 39.19 48.13 -66.08
CA ARG A 171 39.26 46.93 -65.22
C ARG A 171 38.21 47.04 -64.11
N VAL A 172 37.23 46.13 -64.11
CA VAL A 172 36.25 46.03 -63.04
C VAL A 172 36.85 45.17 -61.90
N PRO A 173 36.83 45.64 -60.64
CA PRO A 173 37.49 44.94 -59.54
C PRO A 173 36.63 43.79 -58.98
N VAL A 174 36.19 42.86 -59.83
CA VAL A 174 35.36 41.70 -59.44
C VAL A 174 36.08 40.84 -58.39
N SER A 175 37.41 40.69 -58.50
CA SER A 175 38.23 39.95 -57.54
C SER A 175 38.17 40.51 -56.11
N TRP A 176 38.14 41.84 -55.96
CA TRP A 176 37.98 42.52 -54.67
C TRP A 176 36.56 42.35 -54.11
N GLY A 177 35.55 42.34 -54.97
CA GLY A 177 34.16 42.01 -54.60
C GLY A 177 34.02 40.57 -54.07
N ALA A 178 34.61 39.60 -54.76
CA ALA A 178 34.60 38.19 -54.37
C ALA A 178 35.35 37.96 -53.04
N LEU A 179 36.46 38.69 -52.82
CA LEU A 179 37.19 38.69 -51.56
C LEU A 179 36.36 39.24 -50.41
N GLY A 180 35.73 40.41 -50.60
CA GLY A 180 34.84 41.03 -49.60
C GLY A 180 33.65 40.14 -49.23
N PHE A 181 33.03 39.51 -50.24
CA PHE A 181 31.97 38.53 -50.02
C PHE A 181 32.44 37.34 -49.19
N SER A 182 33.61 36.76 -49.54
CA SER A 182 34.15 35.61 -48.81
C SER A 182 34.49 35.96 -47.36
N LEU A 183 35.01 37.16 -47.09
CA LEU A 183 35.31 37.62 -45.72
C LEU A 183 34.03 37.81 -44.89
N ALA A 184 32.96 38.36 -45.48
CA ALA A 184 31.68 38.51 -44.82
C ALA A 184 31.10 37.16 -44.39
N VAL A 185 31.18 36.16 -45.28
CA VAL A 185 30.69 34.81 -45.03
C VAL A 185 31.46 34.11 -43.90
N VAL A 186 32.80 34.18 -43.91
CA VAL A 186 33.63 33.59 -42.84
C VAL A 186 33.34 34.26 -41.49
N SER A 187 33.16 35.58 -41.48
CA SER A 187 32.86 36.32 -40.25
C SER A 187 31.52 35.91 -39.63
N ILE A 188 30.47 35.77 -40.45
CA ILE A 188 29.16 35.29 -40.00
C ILE A 188 29.27 33.85 -39.47
N SER A 189 30.03 33.00 -40.15
CA SER A 189 30.21 31.61 -39.78
C SER A 189 30.85 31.44 -38.39
N VAL A 190 31.91 32.21 -38.11
CA VAL A 190 32.59 32.19 -36.80
C VAL A 190 31.68 32.72 -35.70
N TRP A 191 30.93 33.77 -35.98
CA TRP A 191 29.96 34.33 -35.02
C TRP A 191 28.86 33.33 -34.67
N HIS A 192 28.25 32.69 -35.69
CA HIS A 192 27.21 31.68 -35.50
C HIS A 192 27.74 30.50 -34.67
N TYR A 193 28.94 30.01 -34.97
CA TYR A 193 29.57 28.94 -34.21
C TYR A 193 29.74 29.29 -32.72
N GLY A 194 30.25 30.49 -32.42
CA GLY A 194 30.39 30.96 -31.04
C GLY A 194 29.05 31.06 -30.31
N LYS A 195 27.99 31.49 -31.00
CA LYS A 195 26.64 31.57 -30.44
C LYS A 195 26.07 30.18 -30.14
N THR A 196 26.12 29.25 -31.10
CA THR A 196 25.62 27.88 -30.92
C THR A 196 26.35 27.15 -29.79
N GLN A 197 27.68 27.32 -29.67
CA GLN A 197 28.44 26.73 -28.56
C GLN A 197 28.00 27.24 -27.19
N LYS A 198 27.73 28.54 -27.07
CA LYS A 198 27.21 29.13 -25.81
C LYS A 198 25.82 28.57 -25.46
N GLU A 199 24.93 28.46 -26.44
CA GLU A 199 23.59 27.88 -26.23
C GLU A 199 23.65 26.41 -25.80
N LEU A 200 24.53 25.61 -26.42
CA LEU A 200 24.76 24.21 -26.05
C LEU A 200 25.30 24.09 -24.63
N GLN A 201 26.28 24.92 -24.25
CA GLN A 201 26.85 24.91 -22.91
C GLN A 201 25.78 25.28 -21.86
N GLN A 202 24.97 26.31 -22.12
CA GLN A 202 23.87 26.70 -21.24
C GLN A 202 22.82 25.59 -21.11
N LEU A 203 22.49 24.91 -22.22
CA LEU A 203 21.55 23.80 -22.20
C LEU A 203 22.10 22.62 -21.37
N ASN A 204 23.38 22.29 -21.53
CA ASN A 204 24.00 21.20 -20.80
C ASN A 204 24.00 21.48 -19.28
N VAL A 205 24.43 22.67 -18.87
CA VAL A 205 24.38 23.10 -17.46
C VAL A 205 22.95 23.02 -16.91
N ARG A 206 21.95 23.48 -17.68
CA ARG A 206 20.53 23.41 -17.28
C ARG A 206 20.04 21.96 -17.17
N LEU A 207 20.49 21.06 -18.05
CA LEU A 207 20.15 19.64 -17.98
C LEU A 207 20.78 18.98 -16.76
N GLU A 208 22.06 19.21 -16.51
CA GLU A 208 22.76 18.71 -15.32
C GLU A 208 22.08 19.16 -14.03
N GLN A 209 21.69 20.44 -13.94
CA GLN A 209 20.95 20.95 -12.80
C GLN A 209 19.59 20.26 -12.65
N LYS A 210 18.82 20.11 -13.74
CA LYS A 210 17.54 19.38 -13.71
C LYS A 210 17.70 17.92 -13.29
N VAL A 211 18.77 17.25 -13.73
CA VAL A 211 19.06 15.87 -13.33
C VAL A 211 19.33 15.82 -11.82
N ARG A 212 20.23 16.68 -11.31
CA ARG A 212 20.55 16.76 -9.87
C ARG A 212 19.32 17.05 -9.01
N GLU A 213 18.46 17.98 -9.44
CA GLU A 213 17.22 18.29 -8.73
C GLU A 213 16.25 17.09 -8.74
N ARG A 214 16.12 16.38 -9.86
CA ARG A 214 15.26 15.19 -9.94
C ARG A 214 15.80 14.02 -9.13
N THR A 215 17.11 13.78 -9.13
CA THR A 215 17.73 12.71 -8.34
C THR A 215 17.57 12.98 -6.84
N ALA A 216 17.85 14.21 -6.38
CA ALA A 216 17.67 14.58 -4.98
C ALA A 216 16.20 14.46 -4.52
N ARG A 217 15.24 14.84 -5.37
CA ARG A 217 13.80 14.65 -5.08
C ARG A 217 13.42 13.17 -5.02
N ALA A 218 13.94 12.34 -5.93
CA ALA A 218 13.68 10.91 -5.95
C ALA A 218 14.25 10.20 -4.70
N GLU A 219 15.46 10.56 -4.29
CA GLU A 219 16.08 10.06 -3.05
C GLU A 219 15.26 10.43 -1.82
N SER A 220 14.85 11.70 -1.68
CA SER A 220 14.00 12.13 -0.57
C SER A 220 12.64 11.41 -0.52
N LEU A 221 12.04 11.14 -1.68
CA LEU A 221 10.81 10.35 -1.76
C LEU A 221 11.05 8.89 -1.35
N ALA A 222 12.15 8.28 -1.81
CA ALA A 222 12.51 6.91 -1.44
C ALA A 222 12.75 6.77 0.07
N GLU A 223 13.43 7.73 0.70
CA GLU A 223 13.63 7.75 2.15
C GLU A 223 12.29 7.82 2.92
N ARG A 224 11.35 8.64 2.45
CA ARG A 224 10.00 8.74 3.04
C ARG A 224 9.21 7.44 2.89
N GLU A 225 9.27 6.79 1.73
CA GLU A 225 8.60 5.52 1.50
C GLU A 225 9.19 4.39 2.37
N VAL A 226 10.52 4.34 2.53
CA VAL A 226 11.17 3.39 3.45
C VAL A 226 10.75 3.62 4.89
N ALA A 227 10.70 4.88 5.34
CA ALA A 227 10.22 5.22 6.68
C ALA A 227 8.76 4.82 6.89
N ARG A 228 7.89 5.08 5.90
CA ARG A 228 6.47 4.68 5.92
C ARG A 228 6.30 3.16 5.96
N ALA A 229 7.06 2.42 5.15
CA ALA A 229 7.03 0.96 5.13
C ALA A 229 7.45 0.34 6.47
N ARG A 230 8.48 0.90 7.13
CA ARG A 230 8.89 0.47 8.48
C ARG A 230 7.78 0.68 9.52
N LEU A 231 7.08 1.83 9.47
CA LEU A 231 5.95 2.10 10.36
C LEU A 231 4.79 1.11 10.14
N LEU A 232 4.44 0.83 8.88
CA LEU A 232 3.40 -0.16 8.54
C LEU A 232 3.77 -1.58 8.99
N ALA A 233 5.04 -1.96 8.86
CA ALA A 233 5.52 -3.27 9.32
C ALA A 233 5.42 -3.41 10.85
N LEU A 234 5.73 -2.35 11.61
CA LEU A 234 5.55 -2.33 13.06
C LEU A 234 4.07 -2.45 13.46
N GLU A 235 3.19 -1.71 12.78
CA GLU A 235 1.74 -1.80 13.01
C GLU A 235 1.19 -3.19 12.69
N SER A 236 1.58 -3.77 11.55
CA SER A 236 1.19 -5.12 11.16
C SER A 236 1.63 -6.16 12.20
N LYS A 237 2.86 -6.05 12.72
CA LYS A 237 3.37 -6.92 13.79
C LYS A 237 2.55 -6.81 15.07
N LYS A 238 2.18 -5.59 15.49
CA LYS A 238 1.33 -5.36 16.66
C LYS A 238 -0.08 -5.93 16.48
N SER A 239 -0.68 -5.71 15.31
CA SER A 239 -2.00 -6.26 14.96
C SER A 239 -2.01 -7.78 14.91
N GLN A 240 -0.93 -8.41 14.41
CA GLN A 240 -0.78 -9.86 14.44
C GLN A 240 -0.71 -10.38 15.89
N LYS A 241 0.09 -9.75 16.74
CA LYS A 241 0.19 -10.16 18.15
C LYS A 241 -1.15 -10.04 18.88
N LEU A 242 -1.92 -8.97 18.62
CA LEU A 242 -3.29 -8.85 19.13
C LEU A 242 -4.18 -10.00 18.62
N ALA A 243 -4.08 -10.36 17.33
CA ALA A 243 -4.86 -11.47 16.78
C ALA A 243 -4.51 -12.81 17.46
N ASP A 244 -3.23 -13.08 17.72
CA ASP A 244 -2.78 -14.28 18.43
C ASP A 244 -3.33 -14.33 19.87
N VAL A 245 -3.36 -13.18 20.57
CA VAL A 245 -3.98 -13.08 21.91
C VAL A 245 -5.46 -13.37 21.83
N ILE A 246 -6.19 -12.74 20.90
CA ILE A 246 -7.63 -12.96 20.73
C ILE A 246 -7.94 -14.43 20.45
N ALA A 247 -7.15 -15.11 19.61
CA ALA A 247 -7.30 -16.53 19.36
C ALA A 247 -7.11 -17.36 20.65
N ALA A 248 -6.04 -17.08 21.42
CA ALA A 248 -5.80 -17.75 22.68
C ALA A 248 -6.94 -17.54 23.70
N LEU A 249 -7.56 -16.35 23.74
CA LEU A 249 -8.73 -16.12 24.60
C LEU A 249 -9.94 -16.94 24.15
N GLN A 250 -10.19 -17.03 22.83
CA GLN A 250 -11.33 -17.77 22.29
C GLN A 250 -11.30 -19.27 22.57
N ASP A 251 -10.10 -19.83 22.76
CA ASP A 251 -9.89 -21.25 23.08
C ASP A 251 -10.12 -21.58 24.57
N CYS A 252 -10.24 -20.57 25.44
CA CYS A 252 -10.49 -20.77 26.87
C CYS A 252 -11.95 -21.20 27.17
N ALA A 253 -12.15 -21.97 28.24
CA ALA A 253 -13.48 -22.42 28.64
C ALA A 253 -14.28 -21.33 29.39
N GLY A 254 -13.61 -20.34 29.99
CA GLY A 254 -14.25 -19.27 30.73
C GLY A 254 -13.34 -18.06 30.96
N ILE A 255 -13.93 -17.00 31.52
CA ILE A 255 -13.26 -15.70 31.74
C ILE A 255 -12.04 -15.86 32.67
N GLU A 256 -12.17 -16.63 33.75
CA GLU A 256 -11.09 -16.83 34.72
C GLU A 256 -9.82 -17.40 34.07
N GLU A 257 -9.98 -18.41 33.21
CA GLU A 257 -8.88 -19.02 32.46
C GLU A 257 -8.31 -18.06 31.42
N ALA A 258 -9.16 -17.26 30.77
CA ALA A 258 -8.76 -16.30 29.74
C ALA A 258 -7.88 -15.15 30.27
N PHE A 259 -7.96 -14.82 31.56
CA PHE A 259 -7.10 -13.79 32.14
C PHE A 259 -5.61 -14.20 32.18
N GLU A 260 -5.28 -15.49 32.31
CA GLU A 260 -3.88 -15.93 32.36
C GLU A 260 -3.10 -15.62 31.06
N PRO A 261 -3.54 -16.06 29.86
CA PRO A 261 -2.85 -15.73 28.61
C PRO A 261 -2.92 -14.22 28.31
N LEU A 262 -3.99 -13.54 28.70
CA LEU A 262 -4.12 -12.09 28.56
C LEU A 262 -3.01 -11.35 29.32
N LEU A 263 -2.86 -11.66 30.61
CA LEU A 263 -1.86 -11.02 31.48
C LEU A 263 -0.44 -11.29 31.01
N ARG A 264 -0.17 -12.50 30.51
CA ARG A 264 1.13 -12.87 29.94
C ARG A 264 1.47 -12.08 28.68
N ALA A 265 0.47 -11.76 27.85
CA ALA A 265 0.67 -11.06 26.59
C ALA A 265 0.72 -9.53 26.71
N MET A 266 0.14 -8.95 27.77
CA MET A 266 0.05 -7.49 27.97
C MET A 266 1.39 -6.75 27.83
N PRO A 267 2.50 -7.19 28.46
CA PRO A 267 3.79 -6.51 28.30
C PRO A 267 4.25 -6.45 26.84
N GLU A 268 4.18 -7.57 26.12
CA GLU A 268 4.59 -7.62 24.71
C GLU A 268 3.68 -6.81 23.78
N LEU A 269 2.39 -6.75 24.10
CA LEU A 269 1.37 -6.05 23.32
C LEU A 269 1.57 -4.52 23.39
N TYR A 270 1.86 -3.99 24.58
CA TYR A 270 1.92 -2.55 24.82
C TYR A 270 3.33 -1.96 24.82
N LEU A 271 4.39 -2.77 24.81
CA LEU A 271 5.75 -2.27 24.59
C LEU A 271 5.83 -1.42 23.29
N PRO A 272 6.58 -0.30 23.29
CA PRO A 272 7.49 0.16 24.34
C PRO A 272 6.85 1.01 25.46
N MET A 273 5.52 1.17 25.52
CA MET A 273 4.87 1.96 26.58
C MET A 273 5.03 1.27 27.93
N THR A 274 5.32 2.04 28.96
CA THR A 274 5.24 1.62 30.36
C THR A 274 3.78 1.54 30.78
N GLY A 275 3.41 0.53 31.56
CA GLY A 275 2.04 0.40 32.00
C GLY A 275 1.81 -0.69 33.02
N CYS A 276 0.58 -0.76 33.49
CA CYS A 276 0.10 -1.83 34.35
C CYS A 276 -1.38 -2.12 34.09
N PHE A 277 -1.79 -3.31 34.49
CA PHE A 277 -3.18 -3.73 34.42
C PHE A 277 -3.66 -4.14 35.80
N TYR A 278 -4.84 -3.64 36.16
CA TYR A 278 -5.54 -3.95 37.39
C TYR A 278 -6.74 -4.83 37.10
N ARG A 279 -6.99 -5.79 37.98
CA ARG A 279 -8.13 -6.70 37.90
C ARG A 279 -9.04 -6.47 39.09
N ARG A 280 -10.34 -6.49 38.84
CA ARG A 280 -11.34 -6.38 39.89
C ARG A 280 -11.38 -7.65 40.75
N GLY A 281 -11.26 -7.50 42.07
CA GLY A 281 -11.43 -8.55 43.06
C GLY A 281 -12.88 -8.74 43.49
N ILE A 282 -13.12 -9.76 44.33
CA ILE A 282 -14.45 -10.11 44.87
C ILE A 282 -14.98 -9.01 45.81
N ASP A 283 -14.08 -8.35 46.52
CA ASP A 283 -14.34 -7.19 47.38
C ASP A 283 -14.69 -5.92 46.58
N GLY A 284 -14.56 -5.98 45.26
CA GLY A 284 -14.82 -4.89 44.34
C GLY A 284 -13.68 -3.89 44.21
N GLN A 285 -12.54 -4.10 44.89
CA GLN A 285 -11.32 -3.32 44.67
C GLN A 285 -10.61 -3.79 43.39
N TYR A 286 -9.70 -2.98 42.87
CA TYR A 286 -8.91 -3.36 41.71
C TYR A 286 -7.45 -3.51 42.10
N ASP A 287 -6.94 -4.73 42.04
CA ASP A 287 -5.56 -5.04 42.41
C ASP A 287 -4.68 -5.11 41.18
N ARG A 288 -3.47 -4.57 41.29
CA ARG A 288 -2.50 -4.62 40.21
C ARG A 288 -2.00 -6.05 40.02
N VAL A 289 -2.27 -6.63 38.86
CA VAL A 289 -1.92 -8.02 38.55
C VAL A 289 -0.69 -8.15 37.64
N VAL A 290 -0.41 -7.15 36.80
CA VAL A 290 0.79 -7.14 35.96
C VAL A 290 1.27 -5.71 35.72
N HIS A 291 2.58 -5.53 35.62
CA HIS A 291 3.23 -4.25 35.32
C HIS A 291 4.43 -4.47 34.39
N TRP A 292 4.76 -3.46 33.59
CA TRP A 292 5.89 -3.49 32.66
C TRP A 292 6.45 -2.08 32.42
N GLY A 293 7.73 -1.98 32.04
CA GLY A 293 8.34 -0.75 31.53
C GLY A 293 9.09 0.17 32.52
N GLY A 294 9.35 -0.23 33.77
CA GLY A 294 10.10 0.58 34.74
C GLY A 294 9.75 0.22 36.19
N THR A 295 10.52 0.72 37.18
CA THR A 295 10.32 0.36 38.60
C THR A 295 9.27 1.22 39.32
N PRO A 296 8.61 0.65 40.36
CA PRO A 296 7.20 0.90 40.67
C PRO A 296 6.98 1.48 42.08
N GLU A 297 6.08 2.45 42.22
CA GLU A 297 5.10 2.62 43.33
C GLU A 297 4.48 4.02 43.33
N ASP A 298 5.24 5.07 43.00
CA ASP A 298 4.73 6.46 43.02
C ASP A 298 3.80 6.78 41.83
N VAL A 299 3.96 6.10 40.70
CA VAL A 299 3.23 6.40 39.45
C VAL A 299 1.97 5.54 39.30
N PHE A 300 2.04 4.27 39.73
CA PHE A 300 0.96 3.31 39.66
C PHE A 300 0.74 2.71 41.06
N PRO A 301 -0.42 2.95 41.71
CA PRO A 301 -0.68 2.40 43.04
C PRO A 301 -0.81 0.87 43.01
N ALA A 302 -0.67 0.21 44.16
CA ALA A 302 -0.84 -1.24 44.28
C ALA A 302 -2.30 -1.69 44.07
N SER A 303 -3.26 -0.88 44.51
CA SER A 303 -4.68 -1.10 44.31
C SER A 303 -5.41 0.21 44.00
N LEU A 304 -6.57 0.11 43.35
CA LEU A 304 -7.48 1.22 43.08
C LEU A 304 -8.82 0.96 43.78
N GLY A 305 -9.45 2.05 44.24
CA GLY A 305 -10.75 1.98 44.91
C GLY A 305 -11.89 1.55 43.99
N ALA A 306 -12.93 0.94 44.56
CA ALA A 306 -14.05 0.35 43.82
C ALA A 306 -14.83 1.33 42.92
N ASN A 307 -14.86 2.62 43.26
CA ASN A 307 -15.68 3.62 42.56
C ASN A 307 -15.00 4.22 41.32
N LEU A 308 -13.69 4.00 41.12
CA LEU A 308 -12.86 4.49 39.99
C LEU A 308 -13.02 5.97 39.58
N SER A 309 -13.80 6.79 40.30
CA SER A 309 -14.19 8.17 39.95
C SER A 309 -13.02 9.15 39.92
N VAL A 310 -11.89 8.76 40.50
CA VAL A 310 -10.63 9.51 40.49
C VAL A 310 -9.90 9.36 39.14
N LEU A 311 -10.21 8.32 38.37
CA LEU A 311 -9.61 8.06 37.07
C LEU A 311 -10.43 8.68 35.94
N THR A 312 -9.75 9.29 34.98
CA THR A 312 -10.38 9.80 33.76
C THR A 312 -10.13 8.81 32.63
N GLU A 313 -11.20 8.18 32.13
CA GLU A 313 -11.11 7.27 30.98
C GLU A 313 -10.64 8.02 29.73
N THR A 314 -9.71 7.41 28.99
CA THR A 314 -9.19 7.92 27.72
C THR A 314 -10.16 7.54 26.61
N VAL A 315 -10.93 8.52 26.13
CA VAL A 315 -11.96 8.34 25.09
C VAL A 315 -11.52 8.96 23.77
N LEU A 316 -11.83 8.30 22.66
CA LEU A 316 -11.56 8.82 21.30
C LEU A 316 -12.65 9.81 20.84
N PRO A 317 -12.32 10.80 19.99
CA PRO A 317 -11.00 11.10 19.44
C PRO A 317 -10.15 11.95 20.40
N VAL A 318 -8.86 11.62 20.50
CA VAL A 318 -7.91 12.38 21.32
C VAL A 318 -7.14 13.38 20.45
N ARG A 319 -7.10 14.66 20.83
CA ARG A 319 -6.26 15.70 20.21
C ARG A 319 -4.85 15.63 20.81
N SER A 320 -3.80 15.74 19.99
CA SER A 320 -2.40 15.50 20.41
C SER A 320 -1.89 16.42 21.55
N TYR A 321 -2.50 17.60 21.69
CA TYR A 321 -2.12 18.63 22.67
C TYR A 321 -2.74 18.43 24.07
N ASP A 322 -3.84 17.65 24.19
CA ASP A 322 -4.59 17.49 25.45
C ASP A 322 -4.32 16.14 26.15
N LEU A 323 -3.21 15.48 25.79
CA LEU A 323 -2.93 14.13 26.28
C LEU A 323 -2.34 14.14 27.70
N PRO A 324 -3.04 13.51 28.68
CA PRO A 324 -2.52 13.38 30.03
C PRO A 324 -1.23 12.55 30.05
N ALA A 325 -0.43 12.74 31.11
CA ALA A 325 0.80 11.96 31.32
C ALA A 325 0.52 10.46 31.44
N GLN A 326 -0.66 10.11 31.98
CA GLN A 326 -1.16 8.75 32.10
C GLN A 326 -2.47 8.61 31.35
N MET A 327 -2.58 7.55 30.56
CA MET A 327 -3.78 7.16 29.84
C MET A 327 -4.42 5.98 30.57
N CYS A 328 -5.75 6.00 30.68
CA CYS A 328 -6.53 5.01 31.40
C CYS A 328 -7.59 4.43 30.46
N PHE A 329 -7.63 3.10 30.35
CA PHE A 329 -8.60 2.38 29.52
C PHE A 329 -9.32 1.34 30.37
N PHE A 330 -10.64 1.32 30.29
CA PHE A 330 -11.43 0.37 31.05
C PHE A 330 -11.75 -0.87 30.22
N LEU A 331 -11.35 -2.04 30.72
CA LEU A 331 -11.73 -3.31 30.15
C LEU A 331 -13.10 -3.71 30.68
N ARG A 332 -14.12 -3.53 29.85
CA ARG A 332 -15.51 -3.86 30.18
C ARG A 332 -15.84 -5.24 29.61
N ILE A 333 -16.49 -6.05 30.43
CA ILE A 333 -16.97 -7.38 30.05
C ILE A 333 -18.47 -7.38 30.32
N GLU A 334 -19.27 -7.53 29.28
CA GLU A 334 -20.72 -7.66 29.42
C GLU A 334 -21.05 -9.10 29.82
N SER A 335 -21.71 -9.26 30.97
CA SER A 335 -22.28 -10.52 31.45
C SER A 335 -23.66 -10.25 32.02
N ALA A 336 -24.58 -11.22 32.03
CA ALA A 336 -25.91 -11.00 32.61
C ALA A 336 -25.85 -10.80 34.14
N ARG A 337 -24.76 -11.23 34.80
CA ARG A 337 -24.56 -11.09 36.25
C ARG A 337 -23.93 -9.76 36.67
N SER A 338 -22.98 -9.29 35.88
CA SER A 338 -22.29 -8.02 36.11
C SER A 338 -22.77 -7.04 35.06
N GLY A 339 -23.50 -5.99 35.46
CA GLY A 339 -23.82 -4.87 34.57
C GLY A 339 -22.56 -4.23 33.96
N ASN A 340 -22.68 -3.07 33.32
CA ASN A 340 -21.58 -2.43 32.55
C ASN A 340 -20.39 -1.87 33.38
N ARG A 341 -19.96 -2.59 34.42
CA ARG A 341 -18.81 -2.27 35.26
C ARG A 341 -17.53 -2.80 34.61
N PRO A 342 -16.41 -2.08 34.77
CA PRO A 342 -15.14 -2.55 34.25
C PRO A 342 -14.62 -3.71 35.11
N GLU A 343 -14.16 -4.77 34.47
CA GLU A 343 -13.54 -5.92 35.14
C GLU A 343 -12.03 -5.78 35.22
N GLY A 344 -11.46 -4.86 34.43
CA GLY A 344 -10.08 -4.44 34.59
C GLY A 344 -9.82 -3.00 34.14
N VAL A 345 -8.67 -2.49 34.56
CA VAL A 345 -8.20 -1.14 34.24
C VAL A 345 -6.79 -1.25 33.68
N LEU A 346 -6.60 -0.79 32.44
CA LEU A 346 -5.29 -0.65 31.81
C LEU A 346 -4.80 0.78 31.97
N MET A 347 -3.66 0.96 32.63
CA MET A 347 -2.98 2.26 32.73
C MET A 347 -1.68 2.23 31.94
N LEU A 348 -1.47 3.26 31.12
CA LEU A 348 -0.29 3.40 30.26
C LEU A 348 0.30 4.80 30.41
N GLU A 349 1.62 4.91 30.43
CA GLU A 349 2.30 6.20 30.31
C GLU A 349 2.27 6.69 28.86
N ARG A 350 2.24 8.02 28.70
CA ARG A 350 2.39 8.65 27.38
C ARG A 350 3.73 8.24 26.77
N PRO A 351 3.75 7.65 25.55
CA PRO A 351 5.01 7.29 24.91
C PRO A 351 5.83 8.53 24.56
N ASP A 352 7.12 8.51 24.87
CA ASP A 352 8.07 9.54 24.44
C ASP A 352 8.46 9.29 22.97
N LEU A 353 7.76 9.97 22.05
CA LEU A 353 8.00 9.84 20.61
C LEU A 353 8.86 10.99 20.07
N PRO A 354 9.77 10.72 19.12
CA PRO A 354 10.58 11.77 18.47
C PRO A 354 9.71 12.89 17.87
N PRO A 355 10.17 14.16 17.87
CA PRO A 355 9.40 15.31 17.41
C PRO A 355 8.80 15.16 16.00
N VAL A 356 9.49 14.44 15.12
CA VAL A 356 9.10 14.20 13.71
C VAL A 356 7.79 13.41 13.58
N VAL A 357 7.42 12.61 14.59
CA VAL A 357 6.25 11.71 14.55
C VAL A 357 5.21 12.09 15.63
N LYS A 358 5.41 13.22 16.32
CA LYS A 358 4.73 13.51 17.59
C LYS A 358 3.21 13.66 17.47
N ASP A 359 2.71 14.33 16.43
CA ASP A 359 1.27 14.55 16.29
C ASP A 359 0.52 13.39 15.61
N TYR A 360 1.06 12.86 14.50
CA TYR A 360 0.43 11.75 13.77
C TYR A 360 0.63 10.38 14.45
N GLY A 361 1.75 10.20 15.15
CA GLY A 361 2.09 8.94 15.82
C GLY A 361 1.28 8.70 17.08
N ILE A 362 1.12 9.73 17.94
CA ILE A 362 0.46 9.55 19.24
C ILE A 362 -1.02 9.21 19.08
N ALA A 363 -1.76 9.94 18.23
CA ALA A 363 -3.18 9.67 17.99
C ALA A 363 -3.41 8.24 17.45
N ARG A 364 -2.53 7.75 16.57
CA ARG A 364 -2.59 6.37 16.06
C ARG A 364 -2.32 5.33 17.13
N VAL A 365 -1.31 5.55 17.98
CA VAL A 365 -1.00 4.62 19.08
C VAL A 365 -2.19 4.52 20.03
N ILE A 366 -2.80 5.64 20.41
CA ILE A 366 -3.98 5.65 21.29
C ILE A 366 -5.16 4.97 20.63
N SER A 367 -5.42 5.28 19.35
CA SER A 367 -6.49 4.62 18.59
C SER A 367 -6.29 3.10 18.56
N TRP A 368 -5.05 2.65 18.38
CA TRP A 368 -4.72 1.22 18.38
C TRP A 368 -4.91 0.60 19.77
N VAL A 369 -4.46 1.27 20.84
CA VAL A 369 -4.67 0.79 22.22
C VAL A 369 -6.16 0.69 22.53
N TYR A 370 -6.92 1.74 22.24
CA TYR A 370 -8.37 1.75 22.44
C TYR A 370 -9.06 0.58 21.73
N GLN A 371 -8.77 0.40 20.43
CA GLN A 371 -9.30 -0.71 19.63
C GLN A 371 -8.87 -2.08 20.18
N SER A 372 -7.64 -2.19 20.70
CA SER A 372 -7.16 -3.44 21.29
C SER A 372 -7.92 -3.81 22.57
N VAL A 373 -8.13 -2.85 23.47
CA VAL A 373 -8.89 -3.04 24.71
C VAL A 373 -10.34 -3.37 24.41
N GLU A 374 -10.96 -2.66 23.47
CA GLU A 374 -12.34 -2.92 23.02
C GLU A 374 -12.48 -4.34 22.45
N LYS A 375 -11.56 -4.76 21.57
CA LYS A 375 -11.60 -6.10 20.97
C LYS A 375 -11.38 -7.22 21.99
N ILE A 376 -10.51 -7.00 22.98
CA ILE A 376 -10.32 -7.93 24.11
C ILE A 376 -11.60 -7.98 24.94
N GLY A 377 -12.20 -6.85 25.29
CA GLY A 377 -13.45 -6.78 26.06
C GLY A 377 -14.61 -7.52 25.38
N ILE A 378 -14.79 -7.32 24.07
CA ILE A 378 -15.80 -8.03 23.26
C ILE A 378 -15.55 -9.55 23.30
N THR A 379 -14.30 -9.97 23.15
CA THR A 379 -13.94 -11.39 23.13
C THR A 379 -14.22 -12.06 24.47
N LEU A 380 -13.84 -11.42 25.58
CA LEU A 380 -14.15 -11.90 26.92
C LEU A 380 -15.65 -11.90 27.21
N SER A 381 -16.40 -10.91 26.71
CA SER A 381 -17.87 -10.88 26.84
C SER A 381 -18.51 -12.06 26.09
N GLY A 382 -18.00 -12.40 24.91
CA GLY A 382 -18.43 -13.57 24.16
C GLY A 382 -18.20 -14.89 24.90
N LEU A 383 -17.06 -15.03 25.59
CA LEU A 383 -16.78 -16.19 26.45
C LEU A 383 -17.74 -16.25 27.64
N ALA A 384 -17.97 -15.11 28.30
CA ALA A 384 -18.91 -15.00 29.42
C ALA A 384 -20.32 -15.47 29.01
N LEU A 385 -20.80 -14.97 27.87
CA LEU A 385 -22.09 -15.32 27.31
C LEU A 385 -22.17 -16.79 26.93
N ARG A 386 -21.12 -17.36 26.32
CA ARG A 386 -21.07 -18.79 25.96
C ARG A 386 -21.17 -19.67 27.21
N ALA A 387 -20.39 -19.36 28.24
CA ALA A 387 -20.44 -20.10 29.51
C ALA A 387 -21.83 -20.00 30.16
N GLU A 388 -22.47 -18.84 30.10
CA GLU A 388 -23.82 -18.64 30.63
C GLU A 388 -24.90 -19.36 29.83
N LEU A 389 -24.83 -19.34 28.49
CA LEU A 389 -25.73 -20.11 27.62
C LEU A 389 -25.58 -21.61 27.85
N GLN A 390 -24.35 -22.11 28.03
CA GLN A 390 -24.13 -23.50 28.41
C GLN A 390 -24.78 -23.83 29.75
N ARG A 391 -24.65 -22.93 30.74
CA ARG A 391 -25.29 -23.10 32.04
C ARG A 391 -26.82 -23.17 31.93
N PHE A 392 -27.45 -22.25 31.21
CA PHE A 392 -28.91 -22.29 30.97
C PHE A 392 -29.35 -23.51 30.16
N SER A 393 -28.48 -24.05 29.31
CA SER A 393 -28.78 -25.28 28.58
C SER A 393 -28.77 -26.53 29.47
N TYR A 394 -27.99 -26.53 30.56
CA TYR A 394 -27.69 -27.74 31.34
C TYR A 394 -28.13 -27.71 32.80
N GLU A 395 -28.58 -26.58 33.34
CA GLU A 395 -29.08 -26.48 34.71
C GLU A 395 -30.60 -26.23 34.73
N ASP A 396 -31.26 -26.73 35.78
CA ASP A 396 -32.65 -26.44 36.09
C ASP A 396 -32.74 -25.10 36.83
N SER A 397 -33.56 -24.18 36.32
CA SER A 397 -33.63 -22.81 36.84
C SER A 397 -34.22 -22.70 38.25
N LEU A 398 -34.97 -23.71 38.70
CA LEU A 398 -35.61 -23.70 40.02
C LEU A 398 -34.67 -24.23 41.10
N THR A 399 -34.02 -25.37 40.84
CA THR A 399 -33.22 -26.10 41.84
C THR A 399 -31.72 -25.88 41.72
N GLY A 400 -31.23 -25.32 40.61
CA GLY A 400 -29.79 -25.14 40.33
C GLY A 400 -29.04 -26.45 40.01
N LEU A 401 -29.71 -27.60 40.10
CA LEU A 401 -29.17 -28.90 39.72
C LEU A 401 -29.04 -29.03 38.20
N LYS A 402 -28.34 -30.06 37.72
CA LYS A 402 -28.30 -30.36 36.29
C LYS A 402 -29.69 -30.78 35.80
N ASN A 403 -30.03 -30.44 34.56
CA ASN A 403 -31.32 -30.76 33.99
C ASN A 403 -31.29 -32.09 33.22
N ARG A 404 -32.45 -32.54 32.75
CA ARG A 404 -32.60 -33.77 31.96
C ARG A 404 -31.68 -33.84 30.73
N ARG A 405 -31.47 -32.73 30.02
CA ARG A 405 -30.58 -32.71 28.83
C ARG A 405 -29.15 -33.07 29.22
N TYR A 406 -28.65 -32.49 30.31
CA TYR A 406 -27.31 -32.80 30.81
C TYR A 406 -27.20 -34.27 31.25
N PHE A 407 -28.24 -34.78 31.94
CA PHE A 407 -28.31 -36.21 32.30
C PHE A 407 -28.20 -37.11 31.07
N ASP A 408 -29.01 -36.88 30.03
CA ASP A 408 -29.03 -37.73 28.82
C ASP A 408 -27.68 -37.74 28.07
N GLU A 409 -26.94 -36.63 28.11
CA GLU A 409 -25.59 -36.54 27.52
C GLU A 409 -24.55 -37.24 28.40
N LEU A 410 -24.55 -36.98 29.70
CA LEU A 410 -23.61 -37.61 30.63
C LEU A 410 -23.84 -39.12 30.71
N PHE A 411 -25.09 -39.57 30.75
CA PHE A 411 -25.46 -40.98 30.79
C PHE A 411 -24.91 -41.73 29.57
N ARG A 412 -24.97 -41.12 28.38
CA ARG A 412 -24.33 -41.65 27.16
C ARG A 412 -22.81 -41.65 27.23
N HIS A 413 -22.20 -40.62 27.81
CA HIS A 413 -20.75 -40.56 27.97
C HIS A 413 -20.23 -41.62 28.95
N GLU A 414 -20.81 -41.71 30.14
CA GLU A 414 -20.42 -42.65 31.19
C GLU A 414 -20.67 -44.10 30.78
N ARG A 415 -21.64 -44.35 29.88
CA ARG A 415 -21.79 -45.65 29.21
C ARG A 415 -20.50 -46.08 28.51
N GLU A 416 -19.96 -45.21 27.67
CA GLU A 416 -18.76 -45.53 26.89
C GLU A 416 -17.53 -45.67 27.78
N VAL A 417 -17.43 -44.84 28.82
CA VAL A 417 -16.33 -44.88 29.79
C VAL A 417 -16.38 -46.17 30.62
N SER A 418 -17.54 -46.51 31.18
CA SER A 418 -17.72 -47.70 32.03
C SER A 418 -17.51 -48.99 31.22
N ALA A 419 -17.99 -49.04 29.97
CA ALA A 419 -17.78 -50.18 29.08
C ALA A 419 -16.31 -50.43 28.69
N ARG A 420 -15.48 -49.39 28.64
CA ARG A 420 -14.05 -49.53 28.33
C ARG A 420 -13.18 -49.79 29.56
N SER A 421 -13.60 -49.29 30.72
CA SER A 421 -12.79 -49.28 31.95
C SER A 421 -13.18 -50.34 32.97
N ASP A 422 -14.19 -51.15 32.66
CA ASP A 422 -14.77 -52.16 33.56
C ASP A 422 -15.06 -51.60 34.96
N ARG A 423 -15.63 -50.39 34.98
CA ARG A 423 -16.01 -49.70 36.22
C ARG A 423 -17.52 -49.84 36.43
N PRO A 424 -17.97 -50.13 37.67
CA PRO A 424 -19.39 -50.18 37.97
C PRO A 424 -20.01 -48.80 37.80
N LEU A 425 -21.23 -48.75 37.29
CA LEU A 425 -22.01 -47.53 37.16
C LEU A 425 -23.36 -47.70 37.86
N CYS A 426 -23.58 -46.94 38.93
CA CYS A 426 -24.84 -46.92 39.64
C CYS A 426 -25.71 -45.74 39.18
N LEU A 427 -26.98 -46.02 38.95
CA LEU A 427 -28.01 -45.03 38.70
C LEU A 427 -29.03 -45.06 39.82
N LEU A 428 -29.29 -43.89 40.39
CA LEU A 428 -30.37 -43.64 41.33
C LEU A 428 -31.44 -42.83 40.63
N ILE A 429 -32.70 -43.24 40.73
CA ILE A 429 -33.86 -42.44 40.33
C ILE A 429 -34.78 -42.35 41.54
N PHE A 430 -35.24 -41.15 41.88
CA PHE A 430 -36.13 -40.97 43.01
C PHE A 430 -37.13 -39.85 42.76
N ASP A 431 -38.21 -39.91 43.53
CA ASP A 431 -39.40 -39.10 43.36
C ASP A 431 -39.93 -38.68 44.73
N ILE A 432 -40.44 -37.45 44.81
CA ILE A 432 -41.01 -36.91 46.04
C ILE A 432 -42.40 -37.52 46.26
N ASP A 433 -42.54 -38.25 47.37
CA ASP A 433 -43.79 -38.92 47.68
C ASP A 433 -44.93 -37.91 47.89
N HIS A 434 -46.05 -38.15 47.21
CA HIS A 434 -47.26 -37.35 47.34
C HIS A 434 -47.07 -35.85 47.01
N PHE A 435 -46.09 -35.48 46.16
CA PHE A 435 -45.81 -34.08 45.83
C PHE A 435 -47.02 -33.34 45.22
N LYS A 436 -47.81 -34.01 44.37
CA LYS A 436 -49.07 -33.45 43.87
C LYS A 436 -50.04 -33.08 45.00
N LEU A 437 -50.20 -33.94 46.00
CA LEU A 437 -51.06 -33.65 47.16
C LEU A 437 -50.53 -32.46 47.96
N PHE A 438 -49.20 -32.40 48.15
CA PHE A 438 -48.55 -31.26 48.80
C PHE A 438 -48.83 -29.95 48.05
N ASN A 439 -48.71 -29.94 46.72
CA ASN A 439 -49.04 -28.78 45.89
C ASN A 439 -50.54 -28.42 45.95
N ASP A 440 -51.42 -29.41 45.93
CA ASP A 440 -52.87 -29.19 46.01
C ASP A 440 -53.27 -28.61 47.38
N CYS A 441 -52.55 -28.96 48.46
CA CYS A 441 -52.78 -28.45 49.81
C CYS A 441 -52.15 -27.08 50.10
N HIS A 442 -50.93 -26.82 49.60
CA HIS A 442 -50.12 -25.65 50.00
C HIS A 442 -49.86 -24.67 48.86
N GLY A 443 -50.30 -24.99 47.64
CA GLY A 443 -50.10 -24.18 46.44
C GLY A 443 -48.74 -24.40 45.77
N HIS A 444 -48.67 -24.04 44.49
CA HIS A 444 -47.48 -24.26 43.66
C HIS A 444 -46.23 -23.50 44.15
N GLU A 445 -46.37 -22.31 44.75
CA GLU A 445 -45.22 -21.58 45.30
C GLU A 445 -44.56 -22.31 46.48
N ALA A 446 -45.35 -22.99 47.32
CA ALA A 446 -44.84 -23.84 48.39
C ALA A 446 -44.18 -25.10 47.81
N GLY A 447 -44.75 -25.66 46.74
CA GLY A 447 -44.15 -26.73 45.94
C GLY A 447 -42.78 -26.40 45.40
N ASP A 448 -42.64 -25.21 44.82
CA ASP A 448 -41.36 -24.70 44.31
C ASP A 448 -40.32 -24.58 45.44
N GLN A 449 -40.75 -24.15 46.63
CA GLN A 449 -39.88 -24.08 47.79
C GLN A 449 -39.46 -25.48 48.29
N ALA A 450 -40.37 -26.44 48.29
CA ALA A 450 -40.08 -27.84 48.55
C ALA A 450 -39.04 -28.39 47.58
N LEU A 451 -39.17 -28.11 46.29
CA LEU A 451 -38.21 -28.53 45.26
C LEU A 451 -36.83 -27.89 45.45
N ARG A 452 -36.76 -26.61 45.83
CA ARG A 452 -35.50 -25.93 46.17
C ARG A 452 -34.81 -26.60 47.36
N MET A 453 -35.55 -26.84 48.45
CA MET A 453 -35.03 -27.53 49.63
C MET A 453 -34.46 -28.91 49.27
N VAL A 454 -35.21 -29.70 48.49
CA VAL A 454 -34.72 -31.00 48.02
C VAL A 454 -33.47 -30.86 47.16
N GLY A 455 -33.41 -29.84 46.29
CA GLY A 455 -32.22 -29.51 45.50
C GLY A 455 -30.99 -29.19 46.37
N ASP A 456 -31.16 -28.41 47.42
CA ASP A 456 -30.09 -28.03 48.34
C ASP A 456 -29.57 -29.23 49.15
N VAL A 457 -30.48 -30.10 49.64
CA VAL A 457 -30.10 -31.35 50.31
C VAL A 457 -29.32 -32.25 49.34
N LEU A 458 -29.77 -32.35 48.09
CA LEU A 458 -29.09 -33.16 47.08
C LEU A 458 -27.68 -32.65 46.74
N ALA A 459 -27.49 -31.33 46.68
CA ALA A 459 -26.19 -30.73 46.37
C ALA A 459 -25.12 -31.05 47.43
N THR A 460 -25.51 -31.41 48.65
CA THR A 460 -24.60 -31.69 49.78
C THR A 460 -24.46 -33.18 50.10
N CYS A 461 -25.41 -34.03 49.70
CA CYS A 461 -25.41 -35.46 50.03
C CYS A 461 -24.43 -36.32 49.21
N PHE A 462 -24.02 -35.85 48.04
CA PHE A 462 -23.20 -36.60 47.09
C PHE A 462 -21.79 -36.02 46.93
N ARG A 463 -20.84 -36.84 46.48
CA ARG A 463 -19.44 -36.41 46.22
C ARG A 463 -19.35 -35.70 44.86
N GLY A 464 -18.31 -34.90 44.66
CA GLY A 464 -18.12 -34.13 43.41
C GLY A 464 -17.96 -34.94 42.12
N SER A 465 -17.74 -36.26 42.21
CA SER A 465 -17.74 -37.17 41.06
C SER A 465 -19.12 -37.71 40.70
N ASP A 466 -20.10 -37.59 41.59
CA ASP A 466 -21.48 -38.01 41.33
C ASP A 466 -22.24 -36.83 40.72
N THR A 467 -23.09 -37.10 39.74
CA THR A 467 -23.89 -36.05 39.09
C THR A 467 -25.33 -36.16 39.51
N VAL A 468 -25.84 -35.09 40.13
CA VAL A 468 -27.24 -34.95 40.52
C VAL A 468 -27.98 -34.14 39.47
N CYS A 469 -29.09 -34.69 38.98
CA CYS A 469 -29.94 -34.06 37.97
C CYS A 469 -31.41 -34.03 38.41
N ARG A 470 -32.12 -32.93 38.11
CA ARG A 470 -33.58 -32.91 38.08
C ARG A 470 -34.04 -33.43 36.71
N TYR A 471 -34.64 -34.61 36.71
CA TYR A 471 -35.02 -35.32 35.49
C TYR A 471 -36.44 -34.95 35.02
N GLY A 472 -37.34 -34.72 35.96
CA GLY A 472 -38.74 -34.38 35.70
C GLY A 472 -39.27 -33.27 36.63
N GLY A 473 -40.59 -33.18 36.75
CA GLY A 473 -41.24 -32.19 37.62
C GLY A 473 -40.88 -32.38 39.10
N GLU A 474 -41.07 -33.60 39.60
CA GLU A 474 -40.79 -34.02 40.98
C GLU A 474 -39.77 -35.19 41.04
N GLU A 475 -39.18 -35.51 39.89
CA GLU A 475 -38.27 -36.64 39.69
C GLU A 475 -36.82 -36.15 39.57
N PHE A 476 -35.94 -36.84 40.28
CA PHE A 476 -34.51 -36.58 40.31
C PHE A 476 -33.74 -37.86 40.03
N SER A 477 -32.52 -37.69 39.53
CA SER A 477 -31.63 -38.79 39.22
C SER A 477 -30.22 -38.48 39.69
N VAL A 478 -29.48 -39.52 40.08
CA VAL A 478 -28.07 -39.39 40.43
C VAL A 478 -27.29 -40.48 39.72
N LEU A 479 -26.28 -40.06 38.97
CA LEU A 479 -25.34 -40.95 38.31
C LEU A 479 -24.07 -41.04 39.16
N MET A 480 -23.68 -42.25 39.54
CA MET A 480 -22.56 -42.52 40.45
C MET A 480 -21.51 -43.43 39.78
N PRO A 481 -20.57 -42.87 39.00
CA PRO A 481 -19.50 -43.63 38.38
C PRO A 481 -18.58 -44.25 39.43
N GLY A 482 -18.24 -45.53 39.25
CA GLY A 482 -17.36 -46.29 40.13
C GLY A 482 -17.94 -46.64 41.51
N ALA A 483 -19.22 -46.36 41.77
CA ALA A 483 -19.88 -46.77 43.00
C ALA A 483 -20.38 -48.22 42.90
N SER A 484 -20.25 -48.97 43.99
CA SER A 484 -20.91 -50.26 44.15
C SER A 484 -22.41 -50.10 44.47
N LEU A 485 -23.18 -51.17 44.30
CA LEU A 485 -24.61 -51.16 44.63
C LEU A 485 -24.86 -50.86 46.12
N ASP A 486 -24.00 -51.37 47.02
CA ASP A 486 -24.12 -51.13 48.46
C ASP A 486 -23.83 -49.68 48.83
N GLU A 487 -22.81 -49.07 48.22
CA GLU A 487 -22.50 -47.64 48.41
C GLU A 487 -23.63 -46.74 47.90
N ALA A 488 -24.17 -47.05 46.72
CA ALA A 488 -25.32 -46.32 46.17
C ALA A 488 -26.54 -46.45 47.09
N ARG A 489 -26.80 -47.64 47.63
CA ARG A 489 -27.89 -47.90 48.60
C ARG A 489 -27.70 -47.13 49.89
N GLN A 490 -26.49 -47.10 50.44
CA GLN A 490 -26.19 -46.35 51.65
C GLN A 490 -26.40 -44.85 51.44
N ARG A 491 -25.95 -44.30 50.30
CA ARG A 491 -26.14 -42.88 49.96
C ARG A 491 -27.60 -42.53 49.74
N ALA A 492 -28.36 -43.40 49.07
CA ALA A 492 -29.79 -43.22 48.88
C ALA A 492 -30.57 -43.22 50.21
N GLU A 493 -30.22 -44.09 51.15
CA GLU A 493 -30.86 -44.10 52.48
C GLU A 493 -30.48 -42.87 53.31
N GLN A 494 -29.23 -42.39 53.21
CA GLN A 494 -28.81 -41.13 53.82
C GLN A 494 -29.60 -39.94 53.27
N LEU A 495 -29.76 -39.88 51.94
CA LEU A 495 -30.57 -38.86 51.29
C LEU A 495 -32.03 -38.90 51.76
N ARG A 496 -32.64 -40.09 51.79
CA ARG A 496 -34.02 -40.28 52.25
C ARG A 496 -34.19 -39.80 53.69
N ALA A 497 -33.26 -40.17 54.57
CA ALA A 497 -33.26 -39.72 55.96
C ALA A 497 -33.10 -38.20 56.08
N ALA A 498 -32.18 -37.60 55.33
CA ALA A 498 -31.94 -36.16 55.32
C ALA A 498 -33.17 -35.37 54.87
N ILE A 499 -33.82 -35.76 53.77
CA ILE A 499 -35.04 -35.09 53.29
C ILE A 499 -36.18 -35.24 54.31
N SER A 500 -36.32 -36.40 54.95
CA SER A 500 -37.35 -36.60 55.98
C SER A 500 -37.10 -35.80 57.28
N ALA A 501 -35.86 -35.37 57.51
CA ALA A 501 -35.48 -34.59 58.68
C ALA A 501 -35.59 -33.08 58.45
N GLU A 502 -35.58 -32.64 57.19
CA GLU A 502 -35.62 -31.23 56.80
C GLU A 502 -37.07 -30.77 56.56
N PRO A 503 -37.64 -29.87 57.39
CA PRO A 503 -38.98 -29.35 57.18
C PRO A 503 -39.00 -28.35 56.02
N VAL A 504 -40.09 -28.35 55.26
CA VAL A 504 -40.34 -27.32 54.24
C VAL A 504 -40.87 -26.07 54.91
N GLU A 505 -40.08 -25.01 54.94
CA GLU A 505 -40.51 -23.69 55.41
C GLU A 505 -40.95 -22.81 54.25
N HIS A 506 -42.16 -22.25 54.32
CA HIS A 506 -42.66 -21.29 53.34
C HIS A 506 -43.43 -20.16 54.03
N ARG A 507 -43.06 -18.90 53.74
CA ARG A 507 -43.67 -17.69 54.33
C ARG A 507 -43.66 -17.66 55.88
N GLY A 508 -42.68 -18.31 56.50
CA GLY A 508 -42.54 -18.38 57.96
C GLY A 508 -43.38 -19.47 58.62
N GLU A 509 -44.07 -20.30 57.84
CA GLU A 509 -44.81 -21.47 58.32
C GLU A 509 -44.04 -22.75 58.00
N ASN A 510 -44.01 -23.68 58.96
CA ASN A 510 -43.46 -25.02 58.77
C ASN A 510 -44.56 -25.92 58.18
N LEU A 511 -44.37 -26.36 56.94
CA LEU A 511 -45.33 -27.18 56.17
C LEU A 511 -45.12 -28.69 56.37
N GLY A 512 -44.22 -29.08 57.29
CA GLY A 512 -43.86 -30.47 57.55
C GLY A 512 -42.71 -30.97 56.68
N SER A 513 -42.34 -32.23 56.89
CA SER A 513 -41.27 -32.92 56.16
C SER A 513 -41.82 -33.69 54.96
N LEU A 514 -41.04 -33.77 53.89
CA LEU A 514 -41.34 -34.61 52.73
C LEU A 514 -40.68 -35.98 52.88
N THR A 515 -41.22 -36.99 52.19
CA THR A 515 -40.52 -38.26 52.03
C THR A 515 -40.22 -38.50 50.56
N ILE A 516 -39.19 -39.29 50.29
CA ILE A 516 -38.84 -39.71 48.94
C ILE A 516 -38.84 -41.24 48.84
N SER A 517 -39.20 -41.72 47.66
CA SER A 517 -38.98 -43.11 47.26
C SER A 517 -37.87 -43.15 46.22
N ALA A 518 -36.96 -44.12 46.32
CA ALA A 518 -35.82 -44.24 45.42
C ALA A 518 -35.67 -45.66 44.86
N GLY A 519 -35.38 -45.74 43.57
CA GLY A 519 -34.94 -46.94 42.86
C GLY A 519 -33.46 -46.86 42.50
N ILE A 520 -32.73 -47.96 42.72
CA ILE A 520 -31.30 -48.07 42.40
C ILE A 520 -31.11 -49.18 41.39
N ALA A 521 -30.26 -48.95 40.39
CA ALA A 521 -29.73 -50.03 39.58
C ALA A 521 -28.22 -49.85 39.41
N CYS A 522 -27.50 -50.98 39.33
CA CYS A 522 -26.04 -51.00 39.17
C CYS A 522 -25.70 -51.81 37.93
N TRP A 523 -25.01 -51.19 36.99
CA TRP A 523 -24.50 -51.86 35.81
C TRP A 523 -23.21 -52.61 36.15
N ARG A 524 -23.16 -53.89 35.78
CA ARG A 524 -22.02 -54.82 35.94
C ARG A 524 -21.72 -55.50 34.61
N GLU A 525 -20.55 -56.14 34.53
CA GLU A 525 -19.94 -56.85 33.39
C GLU A 525 -20.86 -57.81 32.60
N ASN A 526 -22.02 -58.21 33.13
CA ASN A 526 -22.96 -59.17 32.52
C ASN A 526 -24.31 -58.59 32.08
N CYS A 527 -24.52 -57.27 32.13
CA CYS A 527 -25.76 -56.63 31.68
C CYS A 527 -25.61 -56.09 30.24
N PRO A 528 -26.27 -56.69 29.24
CA PRO A 528 -25.95 -56.48 27.83
C PRO A 528 -26.45 -55.15 27.24
N GLU A 529 -27.45 -54.49 27.87
CA GLU A 529 -28.06 -53.28 27.33
C GLU A 529 -28.11 -52.13 28.34
N PHE A 530 -27.51 -50.99 28.02
CA PHE A 530 -27.43 -49.84 28.93
C PHE A 530 -28.79 -49.14 29.15
N ASP A 531 -29.73 -49.27 28.21
CA ASP A 531 -31.12 -48.81 28.37
C ASP A 531 -31.89 -49.67 29.39
N GLU A 532 -31.35 -50.84 29.76
CA GLU A 532 -31.86 -51.68 30.83
C GLU A 532 -31.52 -51.11 32.21
N LEU A 533 -30.40 -50.38 32.36
CA LEU A 533 -30.02 -49.74 33.62
C LEU A 533 -31.06 -48.70 34.08
N PHE A 534 -31.48 -47.82 33.17
CA PHE A 534 -32.50 -46.82 33.47
C PHE A 534 -33.85 -47.48 33.77
N ARG A 535 -34.27 -48.45 32.94
CA ARG A 535 -35.51 -49.22 33.15
C ARG A 535 -35.51 -49.96 34.49
N ALA A 536 -34.40 -50.56 34.87
CA ALA A 536 -34.27 -51.27 36.14
C ALA A 536 -34.36 -50.32 37.34
N ALA A 537 -33.72 -49.16 37.29
CA ALA A 537 -33.82 -48.14 38.33
C ALA A 537 -35.26 -47.61 38.45
N ASP A 538 -35.92 -47.35 37.32
CA ASP A 538 -37.31 -46.89 37.28
C ASP A 538 -38.29 -47.94 37.82
N GLN A 539 -38.10 -49.21 37.46
CA GLN A 539 -38.90 -50.32 37.98
C GLN A 539 -38.70 -50.50 39.49
N ALA A 540 -37.47 -50.34 40.00
CA ALA A 540 -37.19 -50.38 41.43
C ALA A 540 -37.87 -49.19 42.16
N LEU A 541 -37.88 -48.00 41.56
CA LEU A 541 -38.60 -46.84 42.10
C LEU A 541 -40.12 -47.12 42.14
N TYR A 542 -40.67 -47.72 41.09
CA TYR A 542 -42.07 -48.12 41.06
C TYR A 542 -42.41 -49.11 42.19
N GLN A 543 -41.55 -50.12 42.42
CA GLN A 543 -41.70 -51.05 43.55
C GLN A 543 -41.60 -50.35 44.91
N ALA A 544 -40.72 -49.36 45.06
CA ALA A 544 -40.62 -48.56 46.28
C ALA A 544 -41.95 -47.84 46.56
N LYS A 545 -42.57 -47.26 45.52
CA LYS A 545 -43.86 -46.59 45.61
C LYS A 545 -45.02 -47.55 45.95
N GLU A 546 -45.08 -48.73 45.34
CA GLU A 546 -46.14 -49.71 45.60
C GLU A 546 -46.03 -50.36 46.99
N THR A 547 -44.82 -50.60 47.47
CA THR A 547 -44.62 -51.32 48.73
C THR A 547 -44.78 -50.45 49.98
N GLY A 548 -45.17 -49.18 49.81
CA GLY A 548 -45.54 -48.28 50.90
C GLY A 548 -44.75 -46.96 50.98
N ARG A 549 -44.02 -46.60 49.91
CA ARG A 549 -43.25 -45.34 49.80
C ARG A 549 -42.18 -45.17 50.89
N ASN A 550 -41.54 -43.99 50.93
CA ASN A 550 -40.51 -43.61 51.89
C ASN A 550 -39.44 -44.70 52.08
N ARG A 551 -38.90 -45.22 50.98
CA ARG A 551 -37.93 -46.32 50.99
C ARG A 551 -37.06 -46.35 49.75
N VAL A 552 -35.97 -47.08 49.88
CA VAL A 552 -35.03 -47.35 48.80
C VAL A 552 -35.15 -48.82 48.38
N VAL A 553 -35.33 -49.07 47.08
CA VAL A 553 -35.34 -50.42 46.50
C VAL A 553 -34.21 -50.53 45.48
N ALA A 554 -33.43 -51.60 45.55
CA ALA A 554 -32.40 -51.91 44.57
C ALA A 554 -32.92 -52.95 43.58
N ALA A 555 -32.76 -52.70 42.28
CA ALA A 555 -33.06 -53.63 41.22
C ALA A 555 -32.15 -54.86 41.30
N SER A 556 -32.74 -56.03 41.06
CA SER A 556 -31.97 -57.27 40.83
C SER A 556 -31.70 -57.36 39.33
N LEU A 557 -30.57 -56.82 38.89
CA LEU A 557 -30.08 -56.91 37.52
C LEU A 557 -29.30 -58.20 37.28
#